data_AF-A0A3D4AXZ5-F1
#
_entry.id   AF-A0A3D4AXZ5-F1
#
_cell.length_a   1.000
_cell.length_b   1.000
_cell.length_c   1.000
_cell.angle_alpha   90.00
_cell.angle_beta   90.00
_cell.angle_gamma   90.00
#
_symmetry.space_group_name_H-M   'P 1'
#
loop_
_entity.id
_entity.type
_entity.pdbx_description
1 polymer ?
#
loop_
_entity_poly.entity_id
_entity_poly.type
_entity_poly.pdbx_seq_one_letter_code
_entity_poly.pdbx_strand_id
1 'polypeptide(L)'
;PQDPAPLSYLDHAGDQAYDINLEVLLQSESMTEPMSIGRSNFKYMYWHIAQQLAHHTITGCNMRPGDLMASGTLSGPTPDTYGSMLEITWRGENPLELTTGETRKFLQDGDRLTITGWAQGDGYQVGFGEVMGRVMAPRTKMEHS
;
A
#
# COMPACT_ATOMS: atom_id res chain seq x y z
N PRO A 1 5.29 10.88 -17.45
CA PRO A 1 4.99 12.32 -17.69
C PRO A 1 3.51 12.55 -17.38
N GLN A 2 3.16 13.66 -16.74
CA GLN A 2 1.78 13.98 -16.38
C GLN A 2 1.03 14.58 -17.58
N ASP A 3 -0.18 14.08 -17.85
CA ASP A 3 -1.08 14.53 -18.91
C ASP A 3 -2.54 14.59 -18.38
N PRO A 4 -3.19 15.77 -18.36
CA PRO A 4 -2.68 17.08 -18.79
C PRO A 4 -1.53 17.57 -17.91
N ALA A 5 -0.73 18.49 -18.48
CA ALA A 5 0.30 19.20 -17.73
C ALA A 5 -0.34 19.90 -16.52
N PRO A 6 0.26 19.79 -15.32
CA PRO A 6 -0.29 20.40 -14.13
C PRO A 6 -0.19 21.94 -14.19
N LEU A 7 -0.95 22.62 -13.32
CA LEU A 7 -0.80 24.06 -13.12
C LEU A 7 0.58 24.40 -12.56
N SER A 8 1.07 25.61 -12.80
CA SER A 8 2.45 26.04 -12.48
C SER A 8 2.86 25.86 -11.02
N TYR A 9 1.93 25.90 -10.06
CA TYR A 9 2.25 25.69 -8.63
C TYR A 9 2.55 24.23 -8.28
N LEU A 10 2.22 23.29 -9.17
CA LEU A 10 2.56 21.86 -9.06
C LEU A 10 3.65 21.44 -10.05
N ASP A 11 4.13 22.37 -10.88
CA ASP A 11 5.21 22.10 -11.82
C ASP A 11 6.54 21.85 -11.06
N HIS A 12 7.37 20.96 -11.59
CA HIS A 12 8.65 20.62 -10.98
C HIS A 12 9.68 20.21 -12.04
N ALA A 13 10.96 20.43 -11.72
CA ALA A 13 12.07 19.98 -12.55
C ALA A 13 12.57 18.59 -12.11
N GLY A 14 12.99 17.80 -13.09
CA GLY A 14 13.61 16.49 -12.87
C GLY A 14 12.63 15.39 -12.44
N ASP A 15 13.17 14.18 -12.31
CA ASP A 15 12.43 13.04 -11.76
C ASP A 15 12.38 13.14 -10.24
N GLN A 16 11.16 13.11 -9.70
CA GLN A 16 10.88 13.19 -8.26
C GLN A 16 10.30 11.85 -7.74
N ALA A 17 10.34 10.80 -8.56
CA ALA A 17 9.95 9.46 -8.15
C ALA A 17 11.04 8.81 -7.29
N TYR A 18 10.63 7.99 -6.34
CA TYR A 18 11.54 7.17 -5.55
C TYR A 18 11.37 5.70 -5.95
N ASP A 19 12.47 5.05 -6.36
CA ASP A 19 12.48 3.61 -6.64
C ASP A 19 12.52 2.82 -5.32
N ILE A 20 11.33 2.52 -4.80
CA ILE A 20 11.14 1.77 -3.55
C ILE A 20 10.25 0.59 -3.88
N ASN A 21 10.84 -0.61 -3.84
CA ASN A 21 10.10 -1.86 -3.98
C ASN A 21 9.23 -2.03 -2.74
N LEU A 22 7.99 -2.48 -2.96
CA LEU A 22 7.01 -2.73 -1.91
C LEU A 22 6.43 -4.11 -2.12
N GLU A 23 6.30 -4.88 -1.04
CA GLU A 23 5.70 -6.21 -1.07
C GLU A 23 4.68 -6.35 0.07
N VAL A 24 3.53 -6.92 -0.27
CA VAL A 24 2.46 -7.23 0.67
C VAL A 24 2.33 -8.74 0.80
N LEU A 25 2.41 -9.21 2.04
CA LEU A 25 2.34 -10.60 2.41
C LEU A 25 1.04 -10.85 3.21
N LEU A 26 0.38 -11.96 2.91
CA LEU A 26 -0.79 -12.46 3.64
C LEU A 26 -0.50 -13.83 4.22
N GLN A 27 -0.93 -14.05 5.46
CA GLN A 27 -0.83 -15.34 6.12
C GLN A 27 -2.10 -15.62 6.92
N SER A 28 -2.83 -16.67 6.53
CA SER A 28 -3.93 -17.20 7.34
C SER A 28 -3.41 -17.98 8.54
N GLU A 29 -4.30 -18.36 9.46
CA GLU A 29 -3.93 -19.17 10.61
C GLU A 29 -3.48 -20.59 10.25
N SER A 30 -3.90 -21.12 9.09
CA SER A 30 -3.53 -22.45 8.63
C SER A 30 -2.16 -22.48 7.93
N MET A 31 -1.64 -21.32 7.53
CA MET A 31 -0.39 -21.18 6.79
C MET A 31 0.83 -21.18 7.72
N THR A 32 1.84 -21.98 7.39
CA THR A 32 3.14 -21.96 8.08
C THR A 32 4.00 -20.77 7.68
N GLU A 33 3.98 -20.42 6.39
CA GLU A 33 4.74 -19.31 5.81
C GLU A 33 3.79 -18.32 5.13
N PRO A 34 4.10 -17.01 5.13
CA PRO A 34 3.31 -16.02 4.42
C PRO A 34 3.40 -16.17 2.89
N MET A 35 2.35 -15.75 2.19
CA MET A 35 2.30 -15.68 0.73
C MET A 35 2.33 -14.23 0.27
N SER A 36 3.15 -13.91 -0.73
CA SER A 36 3.09 -12.61 -1.42
C SER A 36 1.79 -12.48 -2.22
N ILE A 37 1.04 -11.42 -1.94
CA ILE A 37 -0.23 -11.12 -2.61
C ILE A 37 -0.16 -9.87 -3.49
N GLY A 38 0.95 -9.12 -3.43
CA GLY A 38 1.17 -7.98 -4.30
C GLY A 38 2.60 -7.46 -4.17
N ARG A 39 3.20 -7.10 -5.32
CA ARG A 39 4.51 -6.44 -5.39
C ARG A 39 4.39 -5.21 -6.25
N SER A 40 4.67 -4.05 -5.70
CA SER A 40 4.55 -2.78 -6.41
C SER A 40 5.80 -1.93 -6.20
N ASN A 41 5.75 -0.70 -6.68
CA ASN A 41 6.84 0.24 -6.51
C ASN A 41 6.31 1.66 -6.32
N PHE A 42 6.89 2.39 -5.38
CA PHE A 42 6.51 3.78 -5.09
C PHE A 42 6.68 4.70 -6.30
N LYS A 43 7.55 4.35 -7.25
CA LYS A 43 7.78 5.12 -8.48
C LYS A 43 6.56 5.19 -9.42
N TYR A 44 5.56 4.35 -9.23
CA TYR A 44 4.32 4.39 -10.01
C TYR A 44 3.36 5.50 -9.56
N MET A 45 3.67 6.23 -8.48
CA MET A 45 2.89 7.38 -8.04
C MET A 45 2.77 8.44 -9.14
N TYR A 46 1.53 8.78 -9.49
CA TYR A 46 1.26 9.81 -10.48
C TYR A 46 1.56 11.23 -9.96
N TRP A 47 1.33 11.47 -8.66
CA TRP A 47 1.61 12.74 -7.98
C TRP A 47 2.76 12.56 -6.99
N HIS A 48 3.82 13.35 -7.13
CA HIS A 48 4.98 13.27 -6.25
C HIS A 48 4.69 13.86 -4.85
N ILE A 49 5.49 13.47 -3.85
CA ILE A 49 5.36 13.96 -2.47
C ILE A 49 5.39 15.50 -2.41
N ALA A 50 6.29 16.14 -3.18
CA ALA A 50 6.37 17.59 -3.25
C ALA A 50 5.08 18.24 -3.78
N GLN A 51 4.44 17.63 -4.79
CA GLN A 51 3.16 18.12 -5.32
C GLN A 51 2.03 17.92 -4.32
N GLN A 52 1.99 16.79 -3.61
CA GLN A 52 0.99 16.54 -2.57
C GLN A 52 1.07 17.60 -1.46
N LEU A 53 2.29 17.90 -1.00
CA LEU A 53 2.52 18.92 0.03
C LEU A 53 2.17 20.32 -0.49
N ALA A 54 2.64 20.70 -1.68
CA ALA A 54 2.34 21.99 -2.29
C ALA A 54 0.82 22.19 -2.43
N HIS A 55 0.11 21.18 -2.92
CA HIS A 55 -1.35 21.18 -3.03
C HIS A 55 -2.04 21.29 -1.67
N HIS A 56 -1.59 20.54 -0.66
CA HIS A 56 -2.17 20.59 0.68
C HIS A 56 -2.09 22.00 1.29
N THR A 57 -1.02 22.74 1.01
CA THR A 57 -0.76 24.06 1.61
C THR A 57 -1.22 25.25 0.78
N ILE A 58 -1.72 25.06 -0.45
CA ILE A 58 -1.97 26.16 -1.40
C ILE A 58 -2.99 27.19 -0.90
N THR A 59 -3.93 26.79 -0.05
CA THR A 59 -4.97 27.66 0.53
C THR A 59 -4.61 28.22 1.91
N GLY A 60 -3.39 27.98 2.39
CA GLY A 60 -2.91 28.44 3.69
C GLY A 60 -3.06 27.43 4.84
N CYS A 61 -3.36 26.16 4.54
CA CYS A 61 -3.30 25.08 5.55
C CYS A 61 -1.87 24.97 6.10
N ASN A 62 -1.72 25.01 7.42
CA ASN A 62 -0.42 24.94 8.07
C ASN A 62 -0.01 23.50 8.38
N MET A 63 1.18 23.12 7.92
CA MET A 63 1.82 21.85 8.30
C MET A 63 2.66 22.02 9.57
N ARG A 64 2.78 20.95 10.34
CA ARG A 64 3.57 20.91 11.58
C ARG A 64 4.55 19.75 11.56
N PRO A 65 5.68 19.87 12.26
CA PRO A 65 6.57 18.73 12.49
C PRO A 65 5.80 17.56 13.11
N GLY A 66 5.92 16.38 12.50
CA GLY A 66 5.23 15.16 12.92
C GLY A 66 3.87 14.92 12.26
N ASP A 67 3.35 15.83 11.43
CA ASP A 67 2.18 15.53 10.60
C ASP A 67 2.53 14.40 9.60
N LEU A 68 1.59 13.47 9.40
CA LEU A 68 1.76 12.31 8.52
C LEU A 68 0.93 12.49 7.24
N MET A 69 1.57 12.38 6.09
CA MET A 69 0.91 12.36 4.78
C MET A 69 1.09 10.99 4.13
N ALA A 70 -0.02 10.37 3.75
CA ALA A 70 -0.01 9.10 3.04
C ALA A 70 -0.13 9.32 1.53
N SER A 71 0.47 8.42 0.75
CA SER A 71 0.42 8.44 -0.71
C SER A 71 -0.97 8.16 -1.30
N GLY A 72 -1.82 7.47 -0.54
CA GLY A 72 -2.92 6.67 -1.09
C GLY A 72 -2.47 5.25 -1.44
N THR A 73 -3.42 4.41 -1.86
CA THR A 73 -3.14 3.03 -2.27
C THR A 73 -2.20 3.01 -3.48
N LEU A 74 -1.15 2.19 -3.41
CA LEU A 74 -0.14 2.07 -4.46
C LEU A 74 -0.43 0.87 -5.34
N SER A 75 -0.95 1.14 -6.54
CA SER A 75 -1.21 0.12 -7.56
C SER A 75 -0.37 0.41 -8.80
N GLY A 76 0.35 -0.61 -9.28
CA GLY A 76 1.08 -0.53 -10.53
C GLY A 76 0.21 -0.91 -11.74
N PRO A 77 0.83 -1.02 -12.93
CA PRO A 77 0.11 -1.23 -14.18
C PRO A 77 -0.40 -2.67 -14.39
N THR A 78 0.10 -3.65 -13.63
CA THR A 78 -0.24 -5.07 -13.80
C THR A 78 -0.98 -5.64 -12.59
N PRO A 79 -1.82 -6.69 -12.75
CA PRO A 79 -2.63 -7.20 -11.65
C PRO A 79 -1.87 -7.65 -10.39
N ASP A 80 -0.66 -8.18 -10.56
CA ASP A 80 0.25 -8.58 -9.47
C ASP A 80 0.85 -7.40 -8.70
N THR A 81 0.59 -6.16 -9.15
CA THR A 81 1.08 -4.92 -8.54
C THR A 81 -0.03 -4.10 -7.86
N TYR A 82 -1.25 -4.64 -7.77
CA TYR A 82 -2.39 -3.96 -7.14
C TYR A 82 -2.23 -3.84 -5.62
N GLY A 83 -2.63 -2.68 -5.08
CA GLY A 83 -2.37 -2.31 -3.69
C GLY A 83 -3.46 -2.67 -2.68
N SER A 84 -4.55 -3.33 -3.09
CA SER A 84 -5.64 -3.68 -2.19
C SER A 84 -6.33 -4.99 -2.56
N MET A 85 -6.91 -5.66 -1.55
CA MET A 85 -7.78 -6.84 -1.76
C MET A 85 -8.95 -6.55 -2.69
N LEU A 86 -9.47 -5.31 -2.68
CA LEU A 86 -10.55 -4.87 -3.56
C LEU A 86 -10.14 -4.97 -5.03
N GLU A 87 -8.94 -4.54 -5.35
CA GLU A 87 -8.38 -4.58 -6.71
C GLU A 87 -7.92 -5.99 -7.07
N ILE A 88 -7.13 -6.64 -6.20
CA ILE A 88 -6.59 -8.00 -6.39
C ILE A 88 -7.71 -8.98 -6.72
N THR A 89 -8.82 -8.92 -5.99
CA THR A 89 -9.92 -9.87 -6.15
C THR A 89 -11.04 -9.36 -7.06
N TRP A 90 -10.87 -8.18 -7.64
CA TRP A 90 -11.88 -7.49 -8.43
C TRP A 90 -13.25 -7.46 -7.74
N ARG A 91 -13.31 -6.82 -6.57
CA ARG A 91 -14.52 -6.76 -5.71
C ARG A 91 -15.03 -8.14 -5.29
N GLY A 92 -14.13 -9.12 -5.20
CA GLY A 92 -14.44 -10.49 -4.82
C GLY A 92 -15.04 -11.36 -5.94
N GLU A 93 -15.05 -10.87 -7.18
CA GLU A 93 -15.42 -11.66 -8.37
C GLU A 93 -14.36 -12.73 -8.67
N ASN A 94 -13.09 -12.42 -8.41
CA ASN A 94 -11.94 -13.31 -8.61
C ASN A 94 -11.24 -13.57 -7.27
N PRO A 95 -11.71 -14.54 -6.44
CA PRO A 95 -11.08 -14.82 -5.17
C PRO A 95 -9.60 -15.21 -5.31
N LEU A 96 -8.76 -14.70 -4.41
CA LEU A 96 -7.36 -15.10 -4.30
C LEU A 96 -7.27 -16.50 -3.69
N GLU A 97 -6.58 -17.42 -4.34
CA GLU A 97 -6.26 -18.74 -3.79
C GLU A 97 -4.95 -18.68 -2.98
N LEU A 98 -5.00 -19.15 -1.74
CA LEU A 98 -3.84 -19.24 -0.84
C LEU A 98 -3.12 -20.57 -1.02
N THR A 99 -1.88 -20.66 -0.56
CA THR A 99 -1.04 -21.88 -0.67
C THR A 99 -1.63 -23.12 0.02
N THR A 100 -2.58 -22.94 0.93
CA THR A 100 -3.28 -24.01 1.65
C THR A 100 -4.56 -24.49 0.93
N GLY A 101 -4.93 -23.87 -0.19
CA GLY A 101 -6.19 -24.08 -0.91
C GLY A 101 -7.37 -23.28 -0.35
N GLU A 102 -7.18 -22.53 0.74
CA GLU A 102 -8.14 -21.52 1.17
C GLU A 102 -8.29 -20.42 0.11
N THR A 103 -9.44 -19.73 0.09
CA THR A 103 -9.61 -18.54 -0.75
C THR A 103 -9.91 -17.30 0.07
N ARG A 104 -9.58 -16.12 -0.49
CA ARG A 104 -9.87 -14.81 0.09
C ARG A 104 -10.49 -13.89 -0.94
N LYS A 105 -11.61 -13.25 -0.56
CA LYS A 105 -12.16 -12.07 -1.24
C LYS A 105 -11.68 -10.79 -0.54
N PHE A 106 -11.76 -10.82 0.78
CA PHE A 106 -11.22 -9.83 1.70
C PHE A 106 -10.55 -10.57 2.87
N LEU A 107 -9.90 -9.81 3.75
CA LEU A 107 -9.30 -10.35 4.96
C LEU A 107 -10.37 -10.97 5.86
N GLN A 108 -10.00 -12.05 6.53
CA GLN A 108 -10.78 -12.76 7.54
C GLN A 108 -10.14 -12.62 8.92
N ASP A 109 -10.90 -12.91 9.97
CA ASP A 109 -10.36 -12.97 11.32
C ASP A 109 -9.17 -13.96 11.39
N GLY A 110 -8.13 -13.58 12.11
CA GLY A 110 -6.90 -14.36 12.20
C GLY A 110 -5.91 -14.09 11.07
N ASP A 111 -6.31 -13.51 9.94
CA ASP A 111 -5.37 -13.17 8.86
C ASP A 111 -4.33 -12.14 9.35
N ARG A 112 -3.06 -12.41 9.04
CA ARG A 112 -1.94 -11.50 9.26
C ARG A 112 -1.51 -10.89 7.92
N LEU A 113 -1.48 -9.56 7.86
CA LEU A 113 -0.93 -8.79 6.75
C LEU A 113 0.43 -8.21 7.16
N THR A 114 1.41 -8.30 6.27
CA THR A 114 2.73 -7.66 6.45
C THR A 114 3.07 -6.87 5.20
N ILE A 115 3.52 -5.63 5.37
CA ILE A 115 4.03 -4.78 4.29
C ILE A 115 5.52 -4.56 4.54
N THR A 116 6.32 -4.79 3.51
CA THR A 116 7.76 -4.52 3.53
C THR A 116 8.13 -3.60 2.38
N GLY A 117 9.24 -2.88 2.53
CA GLY A 117 9.73 -2.00 1.48
C GLY A 117 11.23 -1.76 1.53
N TRP A 118 11.85 -1.63 0.36
CA TRP A 118 13.28 -1.37 0.24
C TRP A 118 13.65 -0.66 -1.06
N ALA A 119 14.65 0.22 -0.97
CA ALA A 119 15.38 0.71 -2.13
C ALA A 119 16.64 -0.15 -2.34
N GLN A 120 16.87 -0.58 -3.58
CA GLN A 120 18.01 -1.42 -3.95
C GLN A 120 19.15 -0.54 -4.48
N GLY A 121 20.33 -0.64 -3.85
CA GLY A 121 21.58 -0.09 -4.38
C GLY A 121 22.49 -1.19 -4.93
N ASP A 122 23.67 -0.81 -5.41
CA ASP A 122 24.69 -1.76 -5.85
C ASP A 122 25.37 -2.43 -4.64
N GLY A 123 25.00 -3.69 -4.36
CA GLY A 123 25.51 -4.46 -3.22
C GLY A 123 24.94 -4.08 -1.85
N TYR A 124 23.95 -3.20 -1.76
CA TYR A 124 23.29 -2.84 -0.49
C TYR A 124 21.78 -2.58 -0.65
N GLN A 125 21.06 -2.59 0.47
CA GLN A 125 19.64 -2.24 0.54
C GLN A 125 19.38 -1.21 1.63
N VAL A 126 18.45 -0.28 1.37
CA VAL A 126 17.88 0.61 2.38
C VAL A 126 16.44 0.15 2.63
N GLY A 127 16.24 -0.58 3.72
CA GLY A 127 14.95 -1.16 4.09
C GLY A 127 14.15 -0.29 5.06
N PHE A 128 12.83 -0.42 4.99
CA PHE A 128 11.88 0.26 5.90
C PHE A 128 11.46 -0.64 7.09
N GLY A 129 11.97 -1.87 7.16
CA GLY A 129 11.48 -2.89 8.09
C GLY A 129 10.11 -3.40 7.68
N GLU A 130 9.32 -3.81 8.67
CA GLU A 130 7.99 -4.40 8.46
C GLU A 130 6.90 -3.57 9.15
N VAL A 131 5.77 -3.42 8.48
CA VAL A 131 4.51 -2.99 9.11
C VAL A 131 3.55 -4.18 9.08
N MET A 132 3.16 -4.65 10.26
CA MET A 132 2.41 -5.89 10.42
C MET A 132 1.15 -5.67 11.25
N GLY A 133 0.05 -6.31 10.85
CA GLY A 133 -1.19 -6.35 11.62
C GLY A 133 -1.90 -7.69 11.48
N ARG A 134 -2.58 -8.12 12.55
CA ARG A 134 -3.49 -9.27 12.53
C ARG A 134 -4.93 -8.80 12.70
N VAL A 135 -5.82 -9.31 11.87
CA VAL A 135 -7.25 -9.07 11.99
C VAL A 135 -7.77 -9.84 13.20
N MET A 136 -8.35 -9.12 14.16
CA MET A 136 -8.97 -9.71 15.34
C MET A 136 -10.48 -9.72 15.16
N ALA A 137 -11.12 -10.75 15.70
CA ALA A 137 -12.57 -10.84 15.71
C ALA A 137 -13.22 -9.56 16.28
N PRO A 138 -14.34 -9.10 15.70
CA PRO A 138 -15.03 -7.92 16.19
C PRO A 138 -15.52 -8.16 17.62
N ARG A 139 -15.53 -7.10 18.44
CA ARG A 139 -16.17 -7.17 19.76
C ARG A 139 -17.69 -7.32 19.57
N THR A 140 -18.25 -8.47 19.89
CA THR A 140 -19.69 -8.62 20.07
C THR A 140 -20.11 -7.93 21.38
N LYS A 141 -21.14 -7.09 21.35
CA LYS A 141 -21.75 -6.58 22.59
C LYS A 141 -22.32 -7.79 23.34
N MET A 142 -21.87 -8.01 24.57
CA MET A 142 -22.54 -8.94 25.49
C MET A 142 -23.98 -8.43 25.67
N GLU A 143 -24.96 -9.22 25.22
CA GLU A 143 -26.37 -9.00 25.58
C GLU A 143 -26.46 -8.98 27.10
N HIS A 144 -26.82 -7.82 27.67
CA HIS A 144 -27.09 -7.73 29.10
C HIS A 144 -28.32 -8.59 29.37
N SER A 145 -28.10 -9.69 30.08
CA SER A 145 -29.14 -10.50 30.71
C SER A 145 -29.80 -9.74 31.85
#